data_AF-A0A9W6DA99-F1
#
_entry.id   AF-A0A9W6DA99-F1
#
_cell.length_a   1.000
_cell.length_b   1.000
_cell.length_c   1.000
_cell.angle_alpha   90.00
_cell.angle_beta   90.00
_cell.angle_gamma   90.00
#
_symmetry.space_group_name_H-M   'P 1'
#
loop_
_entity.id
_entity.type
_entity.pdbx_description
1 polymer ?
#
loop_
_entity_poly.entity_id
_entity_poly.type
_entity_poly.pdbx_seq_one_letter_code
_entity_poly.pdbx_strand_id
1 'polypeptide(L)'
;MNIDKEVELINPKLEYVDDEMITVWDDCMCFPELLVKVKRFKRCVVYYKDLAWKDNFLELEGDISELIQHEYDHLDGILAVQKALDERSFKIQIK
;
A
#
# COMPACT_ATOMS: atom_id res chain seq x y z
N MET A 1 7.98 -5.32 3.81
CA MET A 1 7.20 -5.88 4.92
C MET A 1 8.09 -6.75 5.81
N ASN A 2 8.44 -6.32 7.01
CA ASN A 2 8.91 -7.24 8.06
C ASN A 2 7.66 -7.74 8.81
N ILE A 3 6.92 -8.62 8.14
CA ILE A 3 5.92 -9.44 8.81
C ILE A 3 6.69 -10.70 9.19
N ASP A 4 6.59 -11.16 10.43
CA ASP A 4 7.34 -12.33 10.94
C ASP A 4 7.07 -13.63 10.15
N LYS A 5 6.12 -13.58 9.21
CA LYS A 5 5.70 -14.67 8.35
C LYS A 5 5.24 -14.13 6.99
N GLU A 6 5.50 -14.88 5.93
CA GLU A 6 4.88 -14.67 4.63
C GLU A 6 3.35 -14.80 4.77
N VAL A 7 2.62 -13.88 4.14
CA VAL A 7 1.15 -13.87 4.14
C VAL A 7 0.66 -13.71 2.71
N GLU A 8 -0.08 -14.71 2.23
CA GLU A 8 -0.78 -14.66 0.96
C GLU A 8 -2.20 -14.11 1.14
N LEU A 9 -2.53 -13.05 0.41
CA LEU A 9 -3.82 -12.37 0.47
C LEU A 9 -4.61 -12.59 -0.81
N ILE A 10 -5.60 -13.49 -0.78
CA ILE A 10 -6.46 -13.77 -1.96
C ILE A 10 -7.76 -12.96 -1.85
N ASN A 11 -8.16 -12.30 -2.94
CA ASN A 11 -9.36 -11.46 -3.03
C ASN A 11 -9.48 -10.46 -1.87
N PRO A 12 -8.47 -9.60 -1.65
CA PRO A 12 -8.51 -8.68 -0.54
C PRO A 12 -9.64 -7.65 -0.69
N LYS A 13 -10.13 -7.15 0.45
CA LYS A 13 -11.00 -5.98 0.56
C LYS A 13 -10.43 -5.07 1.64
N LEU A 14 -10.26 -3.79 1.31
CA LEU A 14 -9.66 -2.81 2.20
C LEU A 14 -10.73 -1.93 2.85
N GLU A 15 -10.60 -1.68 4.15
CA GLU A 15 -11.42 -0.73 4.91
C GLU A 15 -10.51 0.20 5.72
N TYR A 16 -10.89 1.48 5.86
CA TYR A 16 -10.12 2.49 6.59
C TYR A 16 -10.74 2.74 7.96
N VAL A 17 -9.91 2.80 8.99
CA VAL A 17 -10.38 2.92 10.39
C VAL A 17 -10.89 4.34 10.68
N ASP A 18 -10.23 5.34 10.09
CA ASP A 18 -10.53 6.76 10.23
C ASP A 18 -9.87 7.54 9.07
N ASP A 19 -10.02 8.87 9.08
CA ASP A 19 -9.48 9.77 8.06
C ASP A 19 -8.05 10.26 8.34
N GLU A 20 -7.35 9.72 9.35
CA GLU A 20 -5.96 10.11 9.61
C GLU A 20 -5.07 9.61 8.46
N MET A 21 -4.39 10.54 7.79
CA MET A 21 -3.50 10.24 6.67
C MET A 21 -2.04 10.58 7.01
N ILE A 22 -1.12 9.77 6.47
CA ILE A 22 0.31 10.02 6.48
C ILE A 22 0.79 10.37 5.07
N THR A 23 1.86 11.15 4.99
CA THR A 23 2.55 11.46 3.73
C THR A 23 3.86 10.70 3.67
N VAL A 24 4.05 9.93 2.61
CA VAL A 24 5.22 9.06 2.42
C VAL A 24 5.85 9.29 1.05
N TRP A 25 7.05 8.75 0.87
CA TRP A 25 7.64 8.53 -0.45
C TRP A 25 7.49 7.06 -0.80
N ASP A 26 6.60 6.79 -1.73
CA ASP A 26 6.20 5.46 -2.19
C ASP A 26 7.16 5.00 -3.31
N ASP A 27 7.70 3.79 -3.19
CA ASP A 27 8.59 3.15 -4.16
C ASP A 27 7.91 1.93 -4.79
N CYS A 28 8.13 1.71 -6.09
CA CYS A 28 7.51 0.59 -6.79
C CYS A 28 8.52 -0.15 -7.65
N MET A 29 8.46 -1.48 -7.62
CA MET A 29 9.28 -2.32 -8.48
C MET A 29 8.94 -2.19 -9.97
N CYS A 30 7.76 -1.65 -10.32
CA CYS A 30 7.43 -1.30 -11.70
C CYS A 30 8.25 -0.10 -12.22
N PHE A 31 8.79 0.74 -11.34
CA PHE A 31 9.61 1.92 -11.67
C PHE A 31 10.72 2.12 -10.61
N PRO A 32 11.77 1.26 -10.61
CA PRO A 32 12.69 1.10 -9.47
C PRO A 32 13.48 2.35 -9.01
N GLU A 33 13.57 3.37 -9.85
CA GLU A 33 14.35 4.59 -9.56
C GLU A 33 13.47 5.81 -9.26
N LEU A 34 12.14 5.66 -9.31
CA LEU A 34 11.20 6.75 -9.14
C LEU A 34 10.47 6.62 -7.80
N LEU A 35 10.68 7.58 -6.91
CA LEU A 35 9.88 7.76 -5.71
C LEU A 35 8.73 8.74 -6.00
N VAL A 36 7.53 8.40 -5.50
CA VAL A 36 6.34 9.23 -5.63
C VAL A 36 5.85 9.65 -4.26
N LYS A 37 5.66 10.96 -4.04
CA LYS A 37 5.08 11.46 -2.79
C LYS A 37 3.57 11.34 -2.83
N VAL A 38 3.01 10.56 -1.91
CA VAL A 38 1.57 10.25 -1.85
C VAL A 38 1.02 10.44 -0.44
N LYS A 39 -0.31 10.51 -0.32
CA LYS A 39 -1.04 10.43 0.96
C LYS A 39 -1.73 9.07 1.06
N ARG A 40 -1.59 8.44 2.22
CA ARG A 40 -2.11 7.10 2.52
C ARG A 40 -2.80 7.12 3.87
N PHE A 41 -3.84 6.31 4.05
CA PHE A 41 -4.49 6.19 5.35
C PHE A 41 -3.50 5.59 6.34
N LYS A 42 -3.39 6.19 7.52
CA LYS A 42 -2.47 5.74 8.55
C LYS A 42 -2.85 4.36 9.07
N ARG A 43 -4.14 4.04 9.12
CA ARG A 43 -4.70 2.79 9.62
C ARG A 43 -5.71 2.19 8.64
N CYS A 44 -5.59 0.90 8.37
CA CYS A 44 -6.55 0.15 7.58
C CYS A 44 -6.71 -1.28 8.09
N VAL A 45 -7.84 -1.89 7.74
CA VAL A 45 -8.10 -3.32 7.89
C VAL A 45 -8.18 -3.94 6.50
N VAL A 46 -7.42 -5.01 6.27
CA VAL A 46 -7.54 -5.81 5.05
C VAL A 46 -8.22 -7.13 5.39
N TYR A 47 -9.35 -7.40 4.74
CA TYR A 47 -10.05 -8.67 4.76
C TYR A 47 -9.62 -9.49 3.54
N TYR A 48 -9.37 -10.78 3.69
CA TYR A 48 -8.86 -11.61 2.60
C TYR A 48 -9.14 -13.09 2.84
N LYS A 49 -8.89 -13.90 1.82
CA LYS A 49 -8.86 -15.36 1.92
C LYS A 49 -7.44 -15.89 1.90
N ASP A 50 -7.15 -16.90 2.71
CA ASP A 50 -5.88 -17.63 2.66
C ASP A 50 -5.90 -18.71 1.56
N LEU A 51 -4.78 -19.44 1.42
CA LEU A 51 -4.65 -20.56 0.47
C LEU A 51 -5.63 -21.72 0.77
N ALA A 52 -6.18 -21.80 1.98
CA ALA A 52 -7.22 -22.76 2.36
C ALA A 52 -8.65 -22.19 2.16
N TRP A 53 -8.78 -21.05 1.48
CA TRP A 53 -10.02 -20.32 1.22
C TRP A 53 -10.77 -19.86 2.47
N LYS A 54 -10.09 -19.76 3.62
CA LYS A 54 -10.67 -19.26 4.86
C LYS A 54 -10.59 -17.74 4.92
N ASP A 55 -11.65 -17.13 5.44
CA ASP A 55 -11.70 -15.69 5.68
C ASP A 55 -10.79 -15.31 6.85
N ASN A 56 -9.96 -14.30 6.63
CA ASN A 56 -9.02 -13.75 7.59
C ASN A 56 -9.04 -12.21 7.48
N PHE A 57 -8.46 -11.54 8.48
CA PHE A 57 -8.25 -10.09 8.45
C PHE A 57 -6.94 -9.71 9.13
N LEU A 58 -6.37 -8.56 8.74
CA LEU A 58 -5.23 -7.93 9.38
C LEU A 58 -5.52 -6.45 9.65
N GLU A 59 -5.22 -5.99 10.86
CA GLU A 59 -5.21 -4.58 11.22
C GLU A 59 -3.78 -4.04 11.05
N LEU A 60 -3.63 -2.97 10.28
CA LEU A 60 -2.34 -2.44 9.85
C LEU A 60 -2.26 -0.96 10.16
N GLU A 61 -1.08 -0.49 10.55
CA GLU A 61 -0.80 0.92 10.83
C GLU A 61 0.55 1.35 10.23
N GLY A 62 0.69 2.64 9.91
CA GLY A 62 1.95 3.25 9.48
C GLY A 62 2.45 2.67 8.16
N ASP A 63 3.73 2.30 8.11
CA ASP A 63 4.40 1.82 6.91
C ASP A 63 3.74 0.55 6.33
N ILE A 64 3.20 -0.35 7.17
CA ILE A 64 2.55 -1.56 6.66
C ILE A 64 1.14 -1.25 6.11
N SER A 65 0.42 -0.30 6.73
CA SER A 65 -0.85 0.21 6.20
C SER A 65 -0.65 0.85 4.83
N GLU A 66 0.44 1.59 4.68
CA GLU A 66 0.80 2.23 3.42
C GLU A 66 1.13 1.20 2.33
N LEU A 67 2.01 0.25 2.64
CA LEU A 67 2.43 -0.76 1.68
C LEU A 67 1.26 -1.65 1.22
N ILE A 68 0.33 -2.02 2.12
CA ILE A 68 -0.85 -2.79 1.67
C ILE A 68 -1.76 -1.98 0.74
N GLN A 69 -1.89 -0.66 0.99
CA GLN A 69 -2.65 0.23 0.11
C GLN A 69 -2.01 0.35 -1.28
N HIS A 70 -0.67 0.33 -1.35
CA HIS A 70 0.06 0.28 -2.61
C HIS A 70 -0.23 -1.00 -3.38
N GLU A 71 -0.05 -2.16 -2.75
CA GLU A 71 -0.27 -3.46 -3.41
C GLU A 71 -1.75 -3.66 -3.80
N TYR A 72 -2.67 -3.13 -2.99
CA TYR A 72 -4.10 -3.14 -3.31
C TYR A 72 -4.43 -2.31 -4.56
N ASP A 73 -3.84 -1.13 -4.71
CA ASP A 73 -4.04 -0.27 -5.88
C ASP A 73 -3.66 -0.98 -7.19
N HIS A 74 -2.64 -1.83 -7.19
CA HIS A 74 -2.25 -2.63 -8.37
C HIS A 74 -3.35 -3.58 -8.84
N LEU A 75 -4.18 -4.09 -7.92
CA LEU A 75 -5.30 -4.97 -8.27
C LEU A 75 -6.37 -4.23 -9.10
N ASP A 76 -6.48 -2.92 -8.90
CA ASP A 76 -7.37 -2.02 -9.65
C ASP A 76 -6.65 -1.30 -10.80
N GLY A 77 -5.38 -1.63 -11.07
CA GLY A 77 -4.56 -0.99 -12.10
C GLY A 77 -4.22 0.47 -11.79
N ILE A 78 -4.23 0.87 -10.52
CA ILE A 78 -3.88 2.20 -10.05
C ILE A 78 -2.39 2.21 -9.67
N LEU A 79 -1.62 3.11 -10.28
CA LEU A 79 -0.19 3.26 -10.01
C LEU A 79 0.07 4.44 -9.07
N ALA A 80 1.16 4.39 -8.29
CA ALA A 80 1.52 5.47 -7.36
C ALA A 80 1.61 6.85 -8.03
N VAL A 81 2.09 6.91 -9.29
CA VAL A 81 2.19 8.15 -10.08
C VAL A 81 0.84 8.85 -10.30
N GLN A 82 -0.27 8.11 -10.29
CA GLN A 82 -1.62 8.68 -10.41
C GLN A 82 -2.11 9.31 -9.10
N LYS A 83 -1.46 9.00 -7.97
CA LYS A 83 -1.76 9.51 -6.64
C LYS A 83 -0.78 10.59 -6.15
N ALA A 84 0.10 11.06 -7.03
CA ALA A 84 1.03 12.15 -6.74
C ALA A 84 0.28 13.39 -6.23
N LEU A 85 0.80 14.02 -5.18
CA LEU A 85 0.12 15.15 -4.53
C LEU A 85 0.17 16.43 -5.35
N ASP A 86 1.28 16.65 -6.04
CA ASP A 86 1.56 17.84 -6.85
C ASP A 86 2.72 17.58 -7.82
N GLU A 87 3.09 18.60 -8.60
CA GLU A 87 4.21 18.58 -9.54
C GLU A 87 5.59 18.33 -8.88
N ARG A 88 5.70 18.48 -7.55
CA ARG A 88 6.94 18.27 -6.77
C ARG A 88 6.98 16.90 -6.09
N SER A 89 6.01 16.05 -6.40
CA SER A 89 5.83 14.74 -5.78
C SER A 89 6.61 13.62 -6.48
N PHE A 90 7.62 13.95 -7.28
CA PHE A 90 8.44 12.98 -7.99
C PHE A 90 9.92 13.19 -7.66
N LYS A 91 10.62 12.11 -7.32
CA LYS A 91 12.06 12.15 -7.06
C LYS A 91 12.72 10.94 -7.69
N ILE A 92 13.70 11.19 -8.56
CA ILE A 92 14.56 10.13 -9.09
C ILE A 92 15.67 9.85 -8.09
N GLN A 93 15.84 8.58 -7.73
CA GLN A 93 16.93 8.11 -6.87
C GLN A 93 17.94 7.33 -7.73
N ILE A 94 18.94 8.04 -8.23
CA ILE A 94 20.07 7.44 -8.93
C ILE A 94 20.99 6.80 -7.89
N LYS A 95 21.30 5.51 -8.05
CA LYS A 95 22.27 4.78 -7.23
C LYS A 95 23.70 5.11 -7.62
#